data_AF-A0A518D217-F1
#
_entry.id   AF-A0A518D217-F1
#
_cell.length_a   1.000
_cell.length_b   1.000
_cell.length_c   1.000
_cell.angle_alpha   90.00
_cell.angle_beta   90.00
_cell.angle_gamma   90.00
#
_symmetry.space_group_name_H-M   'P 1'
#
loop_
_entity.id
_entity.type
_entity.pdbx_description
1 polymer ?
#
loop_
_entity_poly.entity_id
_entity_poly.type
_entity_poly.pdbx_seq_one_letter_code
_entity_poly.pdbx_strand_id
1 'polypeptide(L)' 'MNINNLLLAPVAAAALAMVGHAQVGSPLPDPGLFDFAGTEAQSFEDYTGRLVLIEFFAHW' A
#
# COMPACT_ATOMS: atom_id res chain seq x y z
N MET A 1 -21.02 32.45 5.87
CA MET A 1 -20.19 31.33 5.39
C MET A 1 -18.74 31.66 5.71
N ASN A 2 -18.07 30.87 6.55
CA ASN A 2 -16.77 31.22 7.14
C ASN A 2 -15.63 30.84 6.18
N ILE A 3 -14.78 31.80 5.78
CA ILE A 3 -13.81 31.63 4.69
C ILE A 3 -12.70 30.60 5.03
N ASN A 4 -12.47 30.38 6.32
CA ASN A 4 -11.50 29.41 6.83
C ASN A 4 -11.83 27.96 6.44
N ASN A 5 -13.12 27.64 6.24
CA ASN A 5 -13.54 26.30 5.83
C ASN A 5 -13.35 26.03 4.33
N LEU A 6 -13.13 27.08 3.52
CA LEU A 6 -13.00 26.95 2.07
C LEU A 6 -11.57 26.57 1.64
N LEU A 7 -10.57 26.87 2.48
CA LEU A 7 -9.16 26.57 2.22
C LEU A 7 -8.73 25.18 2.70
N LEU A 8 -9.49 24.55 3.59
CA LEU A 8 -9.21 23.19 4.12
C LEU A 8 -9.62 22.09 3.15
N ALA A 9 -10.66 22.31 2.34
CA ALA A 9 -11.15 21.35 1.36
C ALA A 9 -10.13 20.95 0.27
N PRO A 10 -9.40 21.88 -0.39
CA PRO A 10 -8.44 21.50 -1.43
C PRO A 10 -7.19 20.81 -0.88
N VAL A 11 -6.76 21.13 0.35
CA VAL A 11 -5.59 20.49 0.98
C VAL A 11 -5.88 19.03 1.34
N ALA A 12 -7.09 18.73 1.83
CA ALA A 12 -7.53 17.37 2.10
C ALA A 12 -7.68 16.54 0.81
N ALA A 13 -8.17 17.15 -0.27
CA ALA A 13 -8.28 16.48 -1.57
C ALA A 13 -6.91 16.17 -2.20
N ALA A 14 -5.92 17.05 -2.03
CA ALA A 14 -4.56 16.83 -2.51
C ALA A 14 -3.84 15.69 -1.74
N ALA A 15 -4.14 15.51 -0.45
CA ALA A 15 -3.57 14.42 0.35
C ALA A 15 -4.09 13.04 -0.08
N LEU A 16 -5.32 12.94 -0.60
CA LEU A 16 -5.89 11.68 -1.11
C LEU A 16 -5.27 11.23 -2.43
N ALA A 17 -4.67 12.16 -3.20
CA ALA A 17 -4.04 11.85 -4.49
C ALA A 17 -2.59 11.34 -4.34
N MET A 18 -2.03 11.38 -3.13
CA MET A 18 -0.66 10.95 -2.83
C MET A 18 -0.65 9.49 -2.35
N VAL A 19 -1.27 8.58 -3.10
CA VAL A 19 -0.87 7.17 -3.00
C VAL A 19 0.50 7.09 -3.66
N GLY A 20 1.54 7.28 -2.86
CA GLY A 20 2.92 7.26 -3.34
C GLY A 20 3.21 5.94 -4.05
N HIS A 21 3.68 6.02 -5.29
CA HIS A 21 4.18 4.84 -5.99
C HIS A 21 5.31 4.22 -5.17
N ALA A 22 5.33 2.89 -5.05
CA ALA A 22 6.46 2.21 -4.42
C ALA A 22 7.76 2.58 -5.16
N GLN A 23 8.80 2.96 -4.41
CA GLN A 23 10.10 3.34 -4.96
C GLN A 23 11.15 2.32 -4.54
N VAL A 24 12.11 2.05 -5.44
CA VAL A 24 13.25 1.18 -5.12
C VAL A 24 14.07 1.79 -3.98
N GLY A 25 14.35 0.97 -2.96
CA GLY A 25 15.10 1.39 -1.76
C GLY A 25 14.23 1.97 -0.63
N SER A 26 12.95 2.23 -0.88
CA SER A 26 11.99 2.58 0.18
C SER A 26 11.50 1.33 0.91
N PRO A 27 11.06 1.46 2.18
CA PRO A 27 10.35 0.37 2.86
C PRO A 27 9.16 -0.11 2.04
N LEU A 28 8.94 -1.43 2.05
CA LEU A 28 7.75 -2.02 1.44
C LEU A 28 6.51 -1.53 2.21
N PRO A 29 5.52 -0.89 1.55
CA PRO A 29 4.23 -0.63 2.19
C PRO A 29 3.52 -1.96 2.49
N ASP A 30 2.57 -1.95 3.43
CA ASP A 30 1.78 -3.15 3.74
C ASP A 30 1.17 -3.73 2.44
N PRO A 31 1.56 -4.96 2.04
CA PRO A 31 1.14 -5.51 0.76
C PRO A 31 -0.29 -6.07 0.81
N GLY A 32 -0.94 -6.13 1.98
CA GLY A 32 -2.31 -6.65 2.11
C GLY A 32 -2.44 -8.09 1.62
N LEU A 33 -1.43 -8.92 1.90
CA LEU A 33 -1.42 -10.33 1.52
C LEU A 33 -2.12 -11.17 2.59
N PHE A 34 -3.03 -12.04 2.16
CA PHE A 34 -3.82 -12.91 3.03
C PHE A 34 -3.77 -14.36 2.54
N ASP A 35 -4.16 -15.28 3.44
CA ASP A 35 -4.35 -16.72 3.23
C ASP A 35 -3.12 -17.56 2.84
N PHE A 36 -2.09 -17.00 2.19
CA PHE A 36 -0.82 -17.66 1.82
C PHE A 36 -0.99 -19.08 1.25
N ALA A 37 -2.09 -19.31 0.53
CA ALA A 37 -2.53 -20.64 0.11
C ALA A 37 -1.49 -21.32 -0.79
N GLY A 38 -1.26 -22.62 -0.56
CA GLY A 38 -0.27 -23.39 -1.30
C GLY A 38 1.17 -23.16 -0.85
N THR A 39 1.38 -22.51 0.30
CA THR A 39 2.69 -22.33 0.94
C THR A 39 2.65 -22.83 2.39
N GLU A 40 3.82 -22.94 3.04
CA GLU A 40 3.94 -23.21 4.48
C GLU A 40 3.93 -21.93 5.34
N ALA A 41 3.88 -20.75 4.73
CA ALA A 41 3.92 -19.47 5.43
C ALA A 41 2.55 -19.15 6.06
N GLN A 42 2.58 -18.53 7.23
CA GLN A 42 1.40 -18.01 7.94
C GLN A 42 1.30 -16.49 7.84
N SER A 43 2.43 -15.81 7.63
CA SER A 43 2.46 -14.37 7.40
C SER A 43 3.58 -13.97 6.43
N PHE A 44 3.60 -12.69 6.03
CA PHE A 44 4.65 -12.17 5.14
C PHE A 44 6.04 -12.19 5.82
N GLU A 45 6.08 -12.03 7.13
CA GLU A 45 7.31 -12.01 7.94
C GLU A 45 8.05 -13.35 7.91
N ASP A 46 7.39 -14.47 7.62
CA ASP A 46 8.04 -15.77 7.44
C ASP A 46 9.03 -15.79 6.27
N TYR A 47 8.90 -14.83 5.34
CA TYR A 47 9.82 -14.63 4.23
C TYR A 47 10.97 -13.65 4.55
N THR A 48 11.12 -13.21 5.81
CA THR A 48 12.21 -12.30 6.21
C THR A 48 13.59 -12.86 5.80
N GLY A 49 14.41 -12.01 5.19
CA GLY A 49 15.74 -12.40 4.69
C GLY A 49 15.72 -13.10 3.32
N ARG A 50 14.56 -13.25 2.69
CA ARG A 50 14.41 -13.78 1.34
C ARG A 50 14.07 -12.66 0.35
N LEU A 51 14.39 -12.89 -0.93
CA LEU A 51 13.83 -12.11 -2.02
C LEU A 51 12.43 -12.64 -2.33
N VAL A 52 11.42 -11.76 -2.31
CA VAL A 52 10.03 -12.10 -2.60
C VAL A 52 9.58 -11.35 -3.85
N LEU A 53 8.97 -12.08 -4.79
CA LEU A 53 8.31 -11.53 -5.97
C LEU A 53 6.80 -11.52 -5.71
N ILE A 54 6.17 -10.35 -5.78
CA ILE A 54 4.72 -10.18 -5.63
C ILE A 54 4.14 -9.81 -6.99
N GLU A 55 3.22 -10.63 -7.49
CA GLU A 55 2.52 -10.40 -8.76
C GLU A 55 1.04 -10.08 -8.50
N PHE A 56 0.59 -8.93 -8.99
CA PHE A 56 -0.81 -8.53 -8.93
C PHE A 56 -1.53 -8.99 -10.19
N PHE A 57 -2.50 -9.89 -10.07
CA PHE A 57 -3.31 -10.35 -11.19
C PHE A 57 -4.79 -10.46 -10.80
N ALA A 58 -5.67 -10.45 -11.80
CA ALA A 58 -7.10 -10.70 -11.64
C ALA A 58 -7.62 -11.48 -12.86
N HIS A 59 -8.58 -12.38 -12.64
CA HIS A 59 -9.15 -13.26 -13.68
C HIS A 59 -10.35 -12.66 -14.44
N TRP A 60 -10.59 -11.36 -14.26
CA TRP A 60 -11.61 -10.60 -14.98
C TRP A 60 -11.44 -10.59 -16.51
#